data_AF-A0A2T2VES4-F1
#
_entry.id   AF-A0A2T2VES4-F1
#
_cell.length_a   1.000
_cell.length_b   1.000
_cell.length_c   1.000
_cell.angle_alpha   90.00
_cell.angle_beta   90.00
_cell.angle_gamma   90.00
#
_symmetry.space_group_name_H-M   'P 1'
#
loop_
_entity.id
_entity.type
_entity.pdbx_description
1 polymer ?
#
loop_
_entity_poly.entity_id
_entity_poly.type
_entity_poly.pdbx_seq_one_letter_code
_entity_poly.pdbx_strand_id
1 'polypeptide(L)' 'IRIFNRWGELVFESRSSGSSWDGTYKGQSATEGVYIYVVKARFNDNSRVTRKGSLTLMR' A
#
# COMPACT_ATOMS: atom_id res chain seq x y z
N ILE A 1 0.07 2.59 5.79
CA ILE A 1 -0.19 2.20 4.39
C ILE A 1 -0.58 0.73 4.32
N ARG A 2 -1.55 0.40 3.46
CA ARG A 2 -1.91 -0.97 3.10
C ARG A 2 -1.89 -1.06 1.58
N ILE A 3 -1.34 -2.13 1.03
CA ILE A 3 -1.29 -2.35 -0.41
C ILE A 3 -1.93 -3.68 -0.70
N PHE A 4 -2.74 -3.71 -1.74
CA PHE A 4 -3.50 -4.85 -2.18
C PHE A 4 -3.18 -5.17 -3.64
N ASN A 5 -3.14 -6.46 -3.97
CA ASN A 5 -3.09 -6.88 -5.36
C ASN A 5 -4.47 -6.74 -6.03
N ARG A 6 -4.54 -7.02 -7.34
CA ARG A 6 -5.78 -7.00 -8.13
C ARG A 6 -6.90 -7.92 -7.62
N TRP A 7 -6.56 -8.90 -6.78
CA TRP A 7 -7.51 -9.85 -6.18
C TRP A 7 -8.00 -9.42 -4.80
N GLY A 8 -7.54 -8.27 -4.30
CA GLY A 8 -7.88 -7.78 -2.96
C GLY A 8 -7.04 -8.41 -1.84
N GLU A 9 -6.02 -9.19 -2.17
CA GLU A 9 -5.10 -9.76 -1.17
C GLU A 9 -4.16 -8.68 -0.64
N LEU A 10 -4.00 -8.60 0.68
CA LEU A 10 -3.07 -7.68 1.32
C LEU A 10 -1.63 -8.14 1.07
N VAL A 11 -0.89 -7.38 0.26
CA VAL A 11 0.51 -7.66 -0.05
C VAL A 11 1.48 -6.95 0.88
N PHE A 12 1.07 -5.79 1.43
CA PHE A 12 1.92 -5.02 2.34
C PHE A 12 1.06 -4.23 3.32
N GLU A 13 1.46 -4.21 4.59
CA GLU A 13 0.91 -3.31 5.60
C GLU A 13 2.04 -2.70 6.42
N SER A 14 2.01 -1.38 6.57
CA SER A 14 2.83 -0.68 7.55
C SER A 14 2.05 0.43 8.24
N ARG A 15 2.40 0.72 9.49
CA ARG A 15 1.83 1.81 10.29
C ARG A 15 2.73 3.03 10.37
N SER A 16 3.99 2.92 9.96
CA SER A 16 4.94 4.03 9.96
C SER A 16 4.73 4.93 8.74
N SER A 17 4.84 6.24 8.95
CA SER A 17 4.72 7.27 7.91
C SER A 17 5.88 7.25 6.89
N GLY A 18 7.02 6.64 7.24
CA GLY A 18 8.18 6.50 6.36
C GLY A 18 8.26 5.17 5.60
N SER A 19 7.38 4.21 5.89
CA SER A 19 7.43 2.91 5.23
C SER A 19 6.74 2.96 3.87
N SER A 20 7.50 2.66 2.83
CA SER A 20 7.01 2.40 1.49
C SER A 20 7.19 0.93 1.14
N TRP A 21 6.46 0.47 0.13
CA TRP A 21 6.64 -0.86 -0.41
C TRP A 21 7.65 -0.81 -1.55
N ASP A 22 8.61 -1.73 -1.51
CA ASP A 22 9.72 -1.85 -2.46
C ASP A 22 9.40 -2.78 -3.63
N GLY A 23 8.17 -3.29 -3.71
CA GLY A 23 7.76 -4.25 -4.75
C GLY A 23 8.05 -5.71 -4.39
N THR A 24 8.42 -6.02 -3.14
CA THR A 24 8.63 -7.39 -2.68
C THR A 24 7.43 -7.93 -1.91
N TYR A 25 7.07 -9.18 -2.16
CA TYR A 25 6.01 -9.88 -1.43
C TYR A 25 6.48 -11.28 -1.05
N LYS A 26 6.41 -11.63 0.24
CA LYS A 26 6.84 -12.94 0.78
C LYS A 26 8.29 -13.33 0.39
N GLY A 27 9.20 -12.36 0.30
CA GLY A 27 10.60 -12.59 -0.08
C GLY A 27 10.83 -12.82 -1.58
N GLN A 28 9.80 -12.67 -2.40
CA GLN A 28 9.88 -12.74 -3.86
C GLN A 28 9.48 -11.40 -4.48
N SER A 29 9.93 -11.13 -5.71
CA SER A 29 9.44 -9.98 -6.47
C SER A 29 7.95 -10.15 -6.75
N ALA A 30 7.17 -9.11 -6.46
CA ALA A 30 5.75 -9.11 -6.77
C ALA A 30 5.54 -9.11 -8.29
N THR A 31 4.44 -9.73 -8.73
CA THR A 31 4.09 -9.81 -10.15
C THR A 31 3.83 -8.43 -10.73
N GLU A 32 4.23 -8.19 -11.98
CA GLU A 32 3.87 -6.97 -12.68
C GLU A 32 2.35 -6.81 -12.78
N GLY A 33 1.87 -5.58 -12.62
CA GLY A 33 0.46 -5.26 -12.67
C GLY A 33 0.05 -4.12 -11.76
N VAL A 34 -1.27 -3.95 -11.64
CA VAL A 34 -1.87 -2.86 -10.86
C VAL A 34 -2.10 -3.31 -9.42
N TYR A 35 -1.66 -2.48 -8.48
CA TYR A 35 -1.84 -2.63 -7.05
C TYR A 35 -2.60 -1.43 -6.50
N ILE A 36 -3.41 -1.63 -5.47
CA ILE A 36 -4.15 -0.55 -4.82
C ILE A 36 -3.48 -0.23 -3.50
N TYR A 37 -3.16 1.03 -3.24
CA TYR A 37 -2.67 1.47 -1.94
C TYR A 37 -3.74 2.28 -1.19
N VAL A 38 -3.78 2.09 0.12
CA VAL A 38 -4.66 2.79 1.05
C VAL A 38 -3.84 3.32 2.22
N VAL A 39 -3.84 4.63 2.40
CA VAL A 39 -3.19 5.32 3.51
C VAL A 39 -4.27 5.95 4.37
N LYS A 40 -4.27 5.61 5.65
CA LYS A 40 -5.13 6.23 6.66
C LYS A 40 -4.23 7.06 7.57
N ALA A 41 -4.44 8.36 7.60
CA ALA A 41 -3.79 9.30 8.50
C ALA A 41 -4.79 9.78 9.53
N ARG A 42 -4.35 9.88 10.78
CA ARG A 42 -5.10 10.54 11.86
C ARG A 42 -4.32 11.78 12.26
N PHE A 43 -4.98 12.93 12.22
CA PHE A 43 -4.39 14.19 12.65
C PHE A 43 -4.65 14.43 14.14
N ASN A 44 -3.91 15.37 14.71
CA ASN A 44 -4.00 15.72 16.14
C ASN A 44 -5.38 16.29 16.53
N ASP A 45 -6.15 16.79 15.56
CA ASP A 45 -7.53 17.27 15.74
C ASP A 45 -8.58 16.13 15.72
N ASN A 46 -8.15 14.87 15.82
CA ASN A 46 -8.96 13.66 15.63
C ASN A 46 -9.52 13.43 14.22
N SER A 47 -9.26 14.30 13.24
CA SER A 47 -9.69 14.08 11.87
C SER A 47 -8.94 12.89 11.26
N ARG A 48 -9.65 12.14 10.43
CA ARG A 48 -9.13 10.96 9.74
C ARG A 48 -9.19 11.20 8.25
N VAL A 49 -8.04 11.18 7.59
CA VAL A 49 -7.96 11.26 6.14
C VAL A 49 -7.60 9.90 5.59
N THR A 50 -8.38 9.43 4.63
CA THR A 50 -8.06 8.22 3.86
C THR A 50 -7.69 8.63 2.45
N ARG A 51 -6.44 8.34 2.06
CA ARG A 51 -5.98 8.46 0.67
C ARG A 51 -5.94 7.07 0.07
N LYS A 52 -6.52 6.93 -1.13
CA LYS A 52 -6.49 5.69 -1.91
C LYS A 52 -6.02 6.02 -3.32
N GLY A 53 -5.28 5.10 -3.92
CA GLY A 53 -4.84 5.22 -5.30
C GLY A 53 -4.35 3.88 -5.84
N SER A 54 -3.99 3.88 -7.11
CA SER A 54 -3.41 2.73 -7.79
C SER A 54 -1.93 2.96 -8.09
N LEU A 55 -1.15 1.90 -7.93
CA LEU A 55 0.25 1.76 -8.31
C LEU A 55 0.27 0.84 -9.52
N THR A 56 1.10 1.11 -10.53
CA THR A 56 1.42 0.09 -11.53
C THR A 56 2.85 -0.34 -11.30
N LEU A 57 3.06 -1.63 -11.03
CA LEU A 57 4.37 -2.24 -10.95
C LEU A 57 4.75 -2.68 -12.37
N MET A 58 5.78 -2.05 -12.93
CA MET A 58 6.37 -2.34 -14.23
C MET A 58 7.84 -2.69 -14.04
N ARG A 59 8.39 -3.58 -14.88
CA ARG A 59 9.77 -4.05 -14.80
C ARG A 59 10.61 -3.66 -16.01
#